data_AF-A0A1H8KAW3-F1
#
_entry.id   AF-A0A1H8KAW3-F1
#
_cell.length_a   1.000
_cell.length_b   1.000
_cell.length_c   1.000
_cell.angle_alpha   90.00
_cell.angle_beta   90.00
_cell.angle_gamma   90.00
#
_symmetry.space_group_name_H-M   'P 1'
#
loop_
_entity.id
_entity.type
_entity.pdbx_description
1 polymer ?
#
loop_
_entity_poly.entity_id
_entity_poly.type
_entity_poly.pdbx_seq_one_letter_code
_entity_poly.pdbx_strand_id
1 'polypeptide(L)'
;MSPEFQTTHRDAVIADWIARIYGMINELNVFDRTNPYSASRANRLAVIAQEMNGVLEGSRDLRNDARATSVLQHLSPLVSVDCLVLRGEQVLLVQKKGTDRWVMPGGLMEMGESLAAAGRREVAEEAGLDVVVHGIVGMFDSTLLETGEGVHILDVTLSATAAGGTPSPGEETQRAAWWRLDCLPVLEPPHEQRLRTSLDNRESPLLTPWIGA
;
A
#
# COMPACT_ATOMS: atom_id res chain seq x y z
N MET A 1 24.71 33.86 -6.40
CA MET A 1 23.68 33.14 -7.17
C MET A 1 24.13 31.69 -7.28
N SER A 2 23.49 30.79 -6.53
CA SER A 2 23.69 29.35 -6.70
C SER A 2 23.08 28.91 -8.03
N PRO A 3 23.70 27.99 -8.79
CA PRO A 3 23.08 27.45 -9.99
C PRO A 3 21.88 26.60 -9.57
N GLU A 4 20.69 26.95 -10.04
CA GLU A 4 19.52 26.06 -9.96
C GLU A 4 19.82 24.82 -10.81
N PHE A 5 19.98 23.67 -10.15
CA PHE A 5 20.05 22.38 -10.84
C PHE A 5 18.66 22.09 -11.40
N GLN A 6 18.47 22.28 -12.71
CA GLN A 6 17.31 21.76 -13.40
C GLN A 6 17.46 20.25 -13.57
N THR A 7 16.69 19.48 -12.81
CA THR A 7 16.58 18.03 -12.94
C THR A 7 16.12 17.69 -14.36
N THR A 8 16.89 16.88 -15.09
CA THR A 8 16.48 16.48 -16.45
C THR A 8 15.38 15.43 -16.38
N HIS A 9 14.56 15.31 -17.44
CA HIS A 9 13.54 14.24 -17.55
C HIS A 9 14.14 12.84 -17.33
N ARG A 10 15.38 12.62 -17.80
CA ARG A 10 16.12 11.37 -17.60
C ARG A 10 16.38 11.12 -16.11
N ASP A 11 16.79 12.14 -15.38
CA ASP A 11 17.15 12.01 -13.96
C ASP A 11 15.90 11.76 -13.10
N ALA A 12 14.76 12.35 -13.46
CA ALA A 12 13.47 12.07 -12.82
C ALA A 12 13.03 10.60 -13.01
N VAL A 13 13.23 10.03 -14.20
CA VAL A 13 12.91 8.62 -14.49
C VAL A 13 13.81 7.67 -13.71
N ILE A 14 15.11 7.97 -13.60
CA ILE A 14 16.05 7.16 -12.82
C ILE A 14 15.70 7.21 -11.33
N ALA A 15 15.32 8.38 -10.81
CA ALA A 15 14.88 8.52 -9.43
C ALA A 15 13.61 7.70 -9.13
N ASP A 16 12.64 7.65 -10.06
CA ASP A 16 11.45 6.79 -9.94
C ASP A 16 11.84 5.29 -9.86
N TRP A 17 12.77 4.84 -10.69
CA TRP A 17 13.24 3.46 -10.66
C TRP A 17 13.94 3.11 -9.34
N ILE A 18 14.77 4.01 -8.83
CA ILE A 18 15.43 3.84 -7.53
C ILE A 18 14.39 3.67 -6.42
N ALA A 19 13.35 4.52 -6.43
CA ALA A 19 12.28 4.44 -5.44
C ALA A 19 11.54 3.09 -5.49
N ARG A 20 11.20 2.60 -6.69
CA ARG A 20 10.58 1.26 -6.87
C ARG A 20 11.48 0.13 -6.38
N ILE A 21 12.79 0.22 -6.62
CA ILE A 21 13.76 -0.77 -6.11
C ILE A 21 13.77 -0.80 -4.58
N TYR A 22 13.72 0.36 -3.92
CA TYR A 22 13.58 0.41 -2.46
C TYR A 22 12.24 -0.15 -1.96
N GLY A 23 11.15 0.03 -2.71
CA GLY A 23 9.87 -0.64 -2.44
C GLY A 23 9.99 -2.17 -2.44
N MET A 24 10.58 -2.74 -3.49
CA MET A 24 10.80 -4.20 -3.58
C MET A 24 11.72 -4.74 -2.47
N ILE A 25 12.75 -3.97 -2.10
CA ILE A 25 13.63 -4.33 -0.97
C ILE A 25 12.82 -4.43 0.31
N ASN A 26 11.92 -3.48 0.54
CA ASN A 26 11.08 -3.46 1.71
C ASN A 26 10.10 -4.65 1.71
N GLU A 27 9.45 -4.95 0.59
CA GLU A 27 8.60 -6.14 0.44
C GLU A 27 9.35 -7.44 0.74
N LEU A 28 10.55 -7.62 0.18
CA LEU A 28 11.39 -8.79 0.43
C LEU A 28 11.78 -8.91 1.91
N ASN A 29 12.04 -7.79 2.58
CA ASN A 29 12.40 -7.76 3.99
C ASN A 29 11.20 -7.96 4.91
N VAL A 30 9.96 -7.75 4.43
CA VAL A 30 8.74 -7.83 5.23
C VAL A 30 8.03 -9.17 5.02
N PHE A 31 7.77 -9.56 3.77
CA PHE A 31 6.91 -10.72 3.45
C PHE A 31 7.67 -12.01 3.20
N ASP A 32 8.95 -11.95 2.81
CA ASP A 32 9.72 -13.14 2.43
C ASP A 32 10.86 -13.45 3.41
N ARG A 33 10.65 -13.18 4.70
CA ARG A 33 11.67 -13.30 5.75
C ARG A 33 12.15 -14.73 6.01
N THR A 34 11.30 -15.71 5.77
CA THR A 34 11.62 -17.13 5.98
C THR A 34 12.46 -17.71 4.84
N ASN A 35 12.53 -17.01 3.71
CA ASN A 35 13.36 -17.39 2.58
C ASN A 35 14.80 -16.92 2.80
N PRO A 36 15.77 -17.84 2.95
CA PRO A 36 17.16 -17.49 3.26
C PRO A 36 17.85 -16.68 2.16
N TYR A 37 17.27 -16.62 0.95
CA TYR A 37 17.80 -15.87 -0.17
C TYR A 37 17.29 -14.43 -0.25
N SER A 38 16.24 -14.07 0.49
CA SER A 38 15.54 -12.79 0.30
C SER A 38 16.30 -11.61 0.87
N ALA A 39 16.97 -11.78 2.01
CA ALA A 39 17.98 -10.83 2.49
C ALA A 39 19.11 -10.61 1.47
N SER A 40 19.56 -11.67 0.78
CA SER A 40 20.59 -11.56 -0.27
C SER A 40 20.07 -10.82 -1.50
N ARG A 41 18.81 -11.05 -1.90
CA ARG A 41 18.15 -10.33 -3.00
C ARG A 41 17.95 -8.85 -2.68
N ALA A 42 17.45 -8.55 -1.49
CA ALA A 42 17.29 -7.20 -0.97
C ALA A 42 18.63 -6.44 -0.97
N ASN A 43 19.70 -7.07 -0.49
CA ASN A 43 21.04 -6.46 -0.53
C ASN A 43 21.54 -6.18 -1.96
N ARG A 44 21.33 -7.09 -2.91
CA ARG A 44 21.71 -6.85 -4.31
C ARG A 44 20.93 -5.70 -4.93
N LEU A 45 19.63 -5.64 -4.67
CA LEU A 45 18.78 -4.54 -5.13
C LEU A 45 19.21 -3.20 -4.50
N ALA A 46 19.59 -3.20 -3.22
CA ALA A 46 20.04 -1.99 -2.53
C ALA A 46 21.34 -1.44 -3.15
N VAL A 47 22.27 -2.33 -3.51
CA VAL A 47 23.51 -1.94 -4.20
C VAL A 47 23.20 -1.32 -5.57
N ILE A 48 22.28 -1.92 -6.35
CA ILE A 48 21.89 -1.36 -7.66
C ILE A 48 21.26 0.03 -7.48
N ALA A 49 20.34 0.20 -6.53
CA ALA A 49 19.73 1.49 -6.23
C ALA A 49 20.76 2.55 -5.81
N GLN A 50 21.78 2.15 -5.03
CA GLN A 50 22.89 3.03 -4.65
C GLN A 50 23.78 3.41 -5.84
N GLU A 51 24.10 2.47 -6.72
CA GLU A 51 24.86 2.76 -7.94
C GLU A 51 24.10 3.73 -8.84
N MET A 52 22.79 3.55 -8.98
CA MET A 52 21.92 4.46 -9.73
C MET A 52 21.88 5.87 -9.13
N ASN A 53 21.86 6.00 -7.79
CA ASN A 53 22.02 7.29 -7.11
C ASN A 53 23.37 7.94 -7.43
N GLY A 54 24.46 7.16 -7.47
CA GLY A 54 25.79 7.65 -7.85
C GLY A 54 25.87 8.18 -9.29
N VAL A 55 25.07 7.61 -10.20
CA VAL A 55 24.93 8.11 -11.58
C VAL A 55 24.18 9.43 -11.62
N LEU A 56 23.12 9.60 -10.81
CA LEU A 56 22.36 10.85 -10.71
C LEU A 56 23.21 12.00 -10.16
N GLU A 57 24.07 11.73 -9.19
CA GLU A 57 24.87 12.75 -8.50
C GLU A 57 26.19 13.10 -9.21
N GLY A 58 26.48 12.46 -10.35
CA GLY A 58 27.64 12.80 -11.18
C GLY A 58 28.98 12.28 -10.65
N SER A 59 29.04 11.03 -10.16
CA SER A 59 30.27 10.33 -9.75
C SER A 59 30.98 10.95 -8.54
N ARG A 60 30.29 11.03 -7.40
CA ARG A 60 30.96 11.11 -6.09
C ARG A 60 31.02 9.72 -5.46
N ASP A 61 32.15 9.40 -4.83
CA ASP A 61 32.37 8.14 -4.10
C ASP A 61 31.40 8.07 -2.91
N LEU A 62 30.28 7.36 -3.10
CA LEU A 62 29.15 7.26 -2.17
C LEU A 62 29.41 6.37 -0.95
N ARG A 63 30.61 5.79 -0.82
CA ARG A 63 30.96 4.95 0.35
C ARG A 63 30.89 5.72 1.68
N ASN A 64 30.81 7.05 1.67
CA ASN A 64 30.89 7.90 2.87
C ASN A 64 29.82 8.99 3.02
N ASP A 65 28.80 9.10 2.14
CA ASP A 65 27.79 10.15 2.30
C ASP A 65 26.60 9.70 3.17
N ALA A 66 26.81 9.69 4.48
CA ALA A 66 25.84 9.25 5.48
C ALA A 66 24.51 10.03 5.47
N ARG A 67 24.42 11.19 4.79
CA ARG A 67 23.22 12.04 4.76
C ARG A 67 22.18 11.62 3.72
N ALA A 68 22.62 11.15 2.55
CA ALA A 68 21.71 10.55 1.57
C ALA A 68 21.15 9.21 2.09
N THR A 69 21.98 8.47 2.81
CA THR A 69 21.61 7.21 3.46
C THR A 69 20.65 7.41 4.63
N SER A 70 20.76 8.51 5.40
CA SER A 70 19.98 8.66 6.64
C SER A 70 18.49 8.88 6.42
N VAL A 71 18.07 9.62 5.38
CA VAL A 71 16.64 9.84 5.08
C VAL A 71 15.97 8.54 4.62
N LEU A 72 16.70 7.71 3.86
CA LEU A 72 16.24 6.39 3.39
C LEU A 72 16.33 5.29 4.47
N GLN A 73 16.98 5.56 5.61
CA GLN A 73 17.17 4.62 6.73
C GLN A 73 16.19 4.84 7.89
N HIS A 74 15.30 5.84 7.82
CA HIS A 74 14.22 5.93 8.80
C HIS A 74 13.17 4.87 8.48
N LEU A 75 13.06 3.85 9.34
CA LEU A 75 11.93 2.93 9.32
C LEU A 75 10.67 3.73 9.65
N SER A 76 9.96 4.20 8.64
CA SER A 76 8.60 4.74 8.77
C SER A 76 7.59 3.60 8.68
N PRO A 77 6.37 3.77 9.24
CA PRO A 77 5.29 2.84 8.97
C PRO A 77 5.08 2.64 7.47
N LEU A 78 4.77 1.41 7.08
CA LEU A 78 4.32 1.12 5.72
C LEU A 78 2.93 1.71 5.53
N VAL A 79 2.64 2.18 4.32
CA VAL A 79 1.30 2.66 3.99
C VAL A 79 0.58 1.58 3.21
N SER A 80 -0.58 1.17 3.72
CA SER A 80 -1.50 0.23 3.08
C SER A 80 -2.80 0.96 2.78
N VAL A 81 -3.50 0.56 1.73
CA VAL A 81 -4.83 1.08 1.39
C VAL A 81 -5.88 -0.02 1.45
N ASP A 82 -7.01 0.29 2.07
CA ASP A 82 -8.24 -0.51 2.00
C ASP A 82 -9.27 0.25 1.14
N CYS A 83 -9.99 -0.41 0.25
CA CYS A 83 -11.01 0.23 -0.59
C CYS A 83 -12.43 -0.13 -0.15
N LEU A 84 -13.13 0.83 0.45
CA LEU A 84 -14.56 0.75 0.70
C LEU A 84 -15.33 1.06 -0.59
N VAL A 85 -15.45 0.05 -1.46
CA VAL A 85 -16.17 0.18 -2.73
C VAL A 85 -17.65 -0.13 -2.53
N LEU A 86 -18.51 0.86 -2.75
CA LEU A 86 -19.95 0.72 -2.59
C LEU A 86 -20.69 0.68 -3.94
N ARG A 87 -21.77 -0.09 -3.97
CA ARG A 87 -22.77 -0.13 -5.04
C ARG A 87 -24.16 -0.28 -4.45
N GLY A 88 -24.87 0.84 -4.24
CA GLY A 88 -26.13 0.85 -3.50
C GLY A 88 -25.92 0.37 -2.06
N GLU A 89 -26.73 -0.60 -1.61
CA GLU A 89 -26.60 -1.22 -0.27
C GLU A 89 -25.59 -2.39 -0.24
N GLN A 90 -24.70 -2.48 -1.23
CA GLN A 90 -23.69 -3.53 -1.31
C GLN A 90 -22.28 -2.96 -1.19
N VAL A 91 -21.40 -3.76 -0.58
CA VAL A 91 -19.95 -3.52 -0.51
C VAL A 91 -19.21 -4.62 -1.26
N LEU A 92 -18.13 -4.24 -1.95
CA LEU A 92 -17.22 -5.20 -2.56
C LEU A 92 -16.31 -5.78 -1.49
N LEU A 93 -16.24 -7.10 -1.42
CA LEU A 93 -15.28 -7.81 -0.58
C LEU A 93 -14.54 -8.85 -1.40
N VAL A 94 -13.31 -9.15 -0.96
CA VAL A 94 -12.46 -10.19 -1.51
C VAL A 94 -12.08 -11.18 -0.43
N GLN A 95 -11.82 -12.41 -0.84
CA GLN A 95 -11.34 -13.50 0.00
C GLN A 95 -9.98 -13.91 -0.55
N LYS A 96 -8.90 -13.74 0.23
CA LYS A 96 -7.54 -14.13 -0.16
C LYS A 96 -7.42 -15.65 -0.24
N LYS A 97 -6.50 -16.16 -1.05
CA LYS A 97 -6.26 -17.62 -1.14
C LYS A 97 -5.82 -18.18 0.22
N GLY A 98 -6.42 -19.30 0.62
CA GLY A 98 -6.06 -20.00 1.85
C GLY A 98 -6.71 -19.47 3.12
N THR A 99 -7.63 -18.51 3.01
CA THR A 99 -8.47 -18.03 4.12
C THR A 99 -9.95 -18.17 3.79
N ASP A 100 -10.76 -18.49 4.80
CA ASP A 100 -12.22 -18.46 4.69
C ASP A 100 -12.81 -17.08 5.05
N ARG A 101 -11.95 -16.10 5.35
CA ARG A 101 -12.35 -14.75 5.76
C ARG A 101 -12.32 -13.76 4.61
N TRP A 102 -13.16 -12.75 4.73
CA TRP A 102 -13.30 -11.69 3.73
C TRP A 102 -12.72 -10.37 4.24
N VAL A 103 -12.24 -9.56 3.32
CA VAL A 103 -11.66 -8.23 3.57
C VAL A 103 -12.12 -7.24 2.50
N MET A 104 -11.95 -5.94 2.76
CA MET A 104 -12.00 -4.95 1.69
C MET A 104 -10.83 -5.19 0.74
N PRO A 105 -10.99 -4.97 -0.58
CA PRO A 105 -9.85 -5.04 -1.49
C PRO A 105 -8.80 -4.01 -1.10
N GLY A 106 -7.52 -4.39 -1.14
CA GLY A 106 -6.48 -3.55 -0.60
C GLY A 106 -5.12 -4.22 -0.43
N GLY A 107 -4.10 -3.38 -0.28
CA GLY A 107 -2.71 -3.80 -0.22
C GLY A 107 -1.75 -2.64 0.02
N LEU A 108 -0.47 -2.96 0.04
CA LEU A 108 0.56 -1.95 0.23
C LEU A 108 0.59 -0.95 -0.93
N MET A 109 0.80 0.32 -0.58
CA MET A 109 1.06 1.35 -1.58
C MET A 109 2.46 1.14 -2.18
N GLU A 110 2.54 1.15 -3.51
CA GLU A 110 3.83 1.11 -4.19
C GLU A 110 4.52 2.48 -4.16
N MET A 111 5.85 2.47 -4.24
CA MET A 111 6.64 3.70 -4.28
C MET A 111 6.31 4.55 -5.51
N GLY A 112 6.10 5.86 -5.30
CA GLY A 112 5.71 6.79 -6.36
C GLY A 112 4.21 6.78 -6.67
N GLU A 113 3.45 5.88 -6.07
CA GLU A 113 2.00 5.79 -6.23
C GLU A 113 1.27 6.80 -5.32
N SER A 114 0.13 7.31 -5.79
CA SER A 114 -0.80 8.05 -4.92
C SER A 114 -1.76 7.07 -4.24
N LEU A 115 -2.29 7.39 -3.05
CA LEU A 115 -3.31 6.55 -2.39
C LEU A 115 -4.45 6.14 -3.33
N ALA A 116 -4.96 7.09 -4.12
CA ALA A 116 -6.03 6.81 -5.08
C ALA A 116 -5.60 5.91 -6.24
N ALA A 117 -4.33 5.95 -6.65
CA ALA A 117 -3.80 5.02 -7.65
C ALA A 117 -3.66 3.61 -7.06
N ALA A 118 -3.12 3.49 -5.84
CA ALA A 118 -3.00 2.21 -5.13
C ALA A 118 -4.36 1.55 -4.98
N GLY A 119 -5.36 2.30 -4.49
CA GLY A 119 -6.71 1.75 -4.34
C GLY A 119 -7.35 1.29 -5.65
N ARG A 120 -7.10 2.00 -6.77
CA ARG A 120 -7.59 1.55 -8.08
C ARG A 120 -6.86 0.29 -8.57
N ARG A 121 -5.54 0.22 -8.39
CA ARG A 121 -4.72 -0.93 -8.77
C ARG A 121 -5.18 -2.18 -8.02
N GLU A 122 -5.25 -2.11 -6.68
CA GLU A 122 -5.67 -3.23 -5.83
C GLU A 122 -7.07 -3.75 -6.18
N VAL A 123 -8.05 -2.84 -6.38
CA VAL A 123 -9.40 -3.27 -6.78
C VAL A 123 -9.42 -3.91 -8.18
N ALA A 124 -8.62 -3.41 -9.11
CA ALA A 124 -8.50 -3.98 -10.44
C ALA A 124 -7.84 -5.38 -10.40
N GLU A 125 -6.78 -5.53 -9.61
CA GLU A 125 -6.03 -6.78 -9.46
C GLU A 125 -6.85 -7.84 -8.73
N GLU A 126 -7.46 -7.50 -7.58
CA GLU A 126 -8.13 -8.49 -6.74
C GLU A 126 -9.57 -8.81 -7.17
N ALA A 127 -10.25 -7.84 -7.80
CA ALA A 127 -11.67 -7.96 -8.13
C ALA A 127 -12.01 -7.68 -9.60
N GLY A 128 -11.04 -7.30 -10.45
CA GLY A 128 -11.27 -7.08 -11.88
C GLY A 128 -12.20 -5.89 -12.17
N LEU A 129 -12.26 -4.90 -11.29
CA LEU A 129 -13.17 -3.76 -11.40
C LEU A 129 -12.44 -2.42 -11.49
N ASP A 130 -12.97 -1.53 -12.33
CA ASP A 130 -12.60 -0.12 -12.35
C ASP A 130 -13.46 0.68 -11.36
N VAL A 131 -12.79 1.51 -10.55
CA VAL A 131 -13.44 2.32 -9.51
C VAL A 131 -13.05 3.79 -9.56
N VAL A 132 -13.96 4.64 -9.08
CA VAL A 132 -13.72 6.05 -8.80
C VAL A 132 -13.51 6.21 -7.30
N VAL A 133 -12.34 6.73 -6.91
CA VAL A 133 -11.99 7.02 -5.51
C VAL A 133 -12.42 8.45 -5.16
N HIS A 134 -13.12 8.61 -4.04
CA HIS A 134 -13.72 9.88 -3.60
C HIS A 134 -12.94 10.58 -2.49
N GLY A 135 -12.20 9.82 -1.67
CA GLY A 135 -11.44 10.39 -0.56
C GLY A 135 -11.17 9.38 0.55
N ILE A 136 -10.54 9.85 1.63
CA ILE A 136 -10.20 9.05 2.81
C ILE A 136 -11.39 9.05 3.77
N VAL A 137 -11.76 7.87 4.28
CA VAL A 137 -12.83 7.66 5.27
C VAL A 137 -12.35 6.92 6.51
N GLY A 138 -11.10 6.48 6.55
CA GLY A 138 -10.50 5.86 7.72
C GLY A 138 -8.97 5.89 7.67
N MET A 139 -8.35 5.97 8.85
CA MET A 139 -6.92 5.76 9.07
C MET A 139 -6.78 4.91 10.32
N PHE A 140 -6.01 3.84 10.24
CA PHE A 140 -5.88 2.87 11.31
C PHE A 140 -4.41 2.52 11.49
N ASP A 141 -3.98 2.49 12.75
CA ASP A 141 -2.67 1.97 13.12
C ASP A 141 -2.76 0.45 13.23
N SER A 142 -1.84 -0.26 12.60
CA SER A 142 -1.70 -1.70 12.72
C SER A 142 -0.26 -2.05 12.98
N THR A 143 0.01 -2.15 14.28
CA THR A 143 1.31 -2.44 14.84
C THR A 143 1.41 -3.95 15.09
N LEU A 144 2.06 -4.69 14.18
CA LEU A 144 2.37 -6.11 14.31
C LEU A 144 3.66 -6.33 15.16
N LEU A 145 3.81 -5.54 16.24
CA LEU A 145 4.95 -5.69 17.15
C LEU A 145 4.83 -6.95 18.00
N GLU A 146 3.61 -7.33 18.39
CA GLU A 146 3.37 -8.46 19.29
C GLU A 146 3.53 -9.82 18.61
N THR A 147 3.46 -9.90 17.28
CA THR A 147 3.69 -11.13 16.50
C THR A 147 5.18 -11.42 16.26
N GLY A 148 6.08 -10.53 16.70
CA GLY A 148 7.52 -10.62 16.42
C GLY A 148 7.90 -10.21 14.99
N GLU A 149 6.93 -9.75 14.19
CA GLU A 149 7.17 -9.28 12.82
C GLU A 149 7.70 -7.85 12.78
N GLY A 150 7.50 -7.04 13.81
CA GLY A 150 8.17 -5.73 13.90
C GLY A 150 7.76 -4.75 12.79
N VAL A 151 6.59 -4.95 12.19
CA VAL A 151 6.06 -4.11 11.11
C VAL A 151 4.97 -3.21 11.69
N HIS A 152 5.08 -1.91 11.42
CA HIS A 152 4.03 -0.94 11.66
C HIS A 152 3.45 -0.57 10.30
N ILE A 153 2.14 -0.80 10.13
CA ILE A 153 1.38 -0.40 8.95
C ILE A 153 0.38 0.69 9.35
N LEU A 154 0.35 1.77 8.58
CA LEU A 154 -0.72 2.75 8.57
C LEU A 154 -1.69 2.37 7.44
N ASP A 155 -2.85 1.84 7.82
CA ASP A 155 -3.90 1.44 6.89
C ASP A 155 -4.85 2.61 6.63
N VAL A 156 -4.96 3.03 5.37
CA VAL A 156 -5.81 4.13 4.93
C VAL A 156 -7.01 3.58 4.17
N THR A 157 -8.22 3.77 4.71
CA THR A 157 -9.44 3.35 4.01
C THR A 157 -9.96 4.45 3.10
N LEU A 158 -10.12 4.12 1.81
CA LEU A 158 -10.58 4.99 0.75
C LEU A 158 -12.04 4.68 0.41
N SER A 159 -12.88 5.72 0.32
CA SER A 159 -14.23 5.56 -0.21
C SER A 159 -14.18 5.54 -1.73
N ALA A 160 -14.84 4.56 -2.33
CA ALA A 160 -14.89 4.42 -3.78
C ALA A 160 -16.26 3.91 -4.26
N THR A 161 -16.53 4.09 -5.55
CA THR A 161 -17.69 3.52 -6.24
C THR A 161 -17.24 2.83 -7.51
N ALA A 162 -17.80 1.66 -7.80
CA ALA A 162 -17.56 0.97 -9.07
C ALA A 162 -18.43 1.56 -10.18
N ALA A 163 -17.87 1.71 -11.38
CA ALA A 163 -18.60 2.18 -12.57
C ALA A 163 -19.57 1.14 -13.15
N GLY A 164 -19.62 -0.07 -12.58
CA GLY A 164 -20.37 -1.22 -13.05
C GLY A 164 -19.56 -2.51 -12.93
N GLY A 165 -19.98 -3.57 -13.62
CA GLY A 165 -19.21 -4.82 -13.72
C GLY A 165 -19.57 -5.92 -12.70
N THR A 166 -19.07 -7.12 -13.00
CA THR A 166 -19.18 -8.31 -12.15
C THR A 166 -17.78 -8.58 -11.57
N PRO A 167 -17.63 -8.66 -10.23
CA PRO A 167 -16.34 -8.95 -9.63
C PRO A 167 -15.80 -10.28 -10.14
N SER A 168 -14.52 -10.30 -10.47
CA SER A 168 -13.78 -11.48 -10.90
C SER A 168 -12.50 -11.57 -10.08
N PRO A 169 -12.22 -12.69 -9.40
CA PRO A 169 -11.01 -12.81 -8.60
C PRO A 169 -9.74 -12.75 -9.46
N GLY A 170 -8.72 -12.08 -8.94
CA GLY A 170 -7.36 -12.04 -9.48
C GLY A 170 -6.51 -13.27 -9.18
N GLU A 171 -5.20 -13.14 -9.41
CA GLU A 171 -4.24 -14.22 -9.18
C GLU A 171 -4.09 -14.58 -7.70
N GLU A 172 -4.13 -13.61 -6.78
CA GLU A 172 -3.98 -13.85 -5.34
C GLU A 172 -5.31 -13.98 -4.59
N THR A 173 -6.41 -13.72 -5.29
CA THR A 173 -7.76 -13.72 -4.75
C THR A 173 -8.47 -15.05 -5.03
N GLN A 174 -9.10 -15.62 -4.02
CA GLN A 174 -9.91 -16.82 -4.16
C GLN A 174 -11.33 -16.50 -4.64
N ARG A 175 -11.93 -15.44 -4.09
CA ARG A 175 -13.26 -14.96 -4.47
C ARG A 175 -13.34 -13.44 -4.37
N ALA A 176 -14.08 -12.83 -5.29
CA ALA A 176 -14.50 -11.43 -5.20
C ALA A 176 -16.02 -11.39 -5.35
N ALA A 177 -16.72 -10.67 -4.47
CA ALA A 177 -18.18 -10.65 -4.48
C ALA A 177 -18.75 -9.38 -3.86
N TRP A 178 -19.97 -9.05 -4.30
CA TRP A 178 -20.80 -8.03 -3.66
C TRP A 178 -21.57 -8.64 -2.49
N TRP A 179 -21.40 -8.05 -1.31
CA TRP A 179 -22.14 -8.43 -0.11
C TRP A 179 -23.09 -7.32 0.31
N ARG A 180 -24.29 -7.67 0.78
CA ARG A 180 -25.19 -6.67 1.34
C ARG A 180 -24.64 -6.17 2.69
N LEU A 181 -24.75 -4.87 2.94
CA LEU A 181 -24.28 -4.25 4.18
C LEU A 181 -25.00 -4.79 5.44
N ASP A 182 -26.23 -5.29 5.30
CA ASP A 182 -27.02 -5.91 6.36
C ASP A 182 -26.77 -7.41 6.54
N CYS A 183 -25.97 -8.03 5.67
CA CYS A 183 -25.70 -9.46 5.64
C CYS A 183 -24.24 -9.71 5.21
N LEU A 184 -23.31 -9.17 5.99
CA LEU A 184 -21.87 -9.32 5.73
C LEU A 184 -21.39 -10.75 6.05
N PRO A 185 -20.39 -11.26 5.32
CA PRO A 185 -19.74 -12.52 5.64
C PRO A 185 -18.86 -12.36 6.90
N VAL A 186 -18.23 -13.46 7.32
CA VAL A 186 -17.20 -13.39 8.37
C VAL A 186 -15.99 -12.63 7.85
N LEU A 187 -15.73 -11.47 8.44
CA LEU A 187 -14.59 -10.63 8.11
C LEU A 187 -13.35 -11.03 8.93
N GLU A 188 -12.17 -10.74 8.39
CA GLU A 188 -10.91 -10.92 9.11
C GLU A 188 -10.67 -9.81 10.13
N PRO A 189 -10.43 -10.08 11.42
CA PRO A 189 -9.99 -9.04 12.35
C PRO A 189 -8.62 -8.47 11.91
N PRO A 190 -8.40 -7.14 11.92
CA PRO A 190 -9.30 -6.06 12.37
C PRO A 190 -10.17 -5.43 11.27
N HIS A 191 -10.22 -5.98 10.04
CA HIS A 191 -10.96 -5.43 8.90
C HIS A 191 -12.46 -5.21 9.18
N GLU A 192 -13.10 -6.01 10.05
CA GLU A 192 -14.49 -5.75 10.46
C GLU A 192 -14.65 -4.38 11.11
N GLN A 193 -13.77 -4.05 12.06
CA GLN A 193 -13.80 -2.77 12.75
C GLN A 193 -13.53 -1.63 11.77
N ARG A 194 -12.51 -1.80 10.90
CA ARG A 194 -12.16 -0.80 9.88
C ARG A 194 -13.33 -0.50 8.93
N LEU A 195 -14.01 -1.54 8.45
CA LEU A 195 -15.16 -1.41 7.56
C LEU A 195 -16.30 -0.65 8.25
N ARG A 196 -16.67 -1.04 9.48
CA ARG A 196 -17.76 -0.39 10.23
C ARG A 196 -17.45 1.08 10.52
N THR A 197 -16.26 1.36 11.06
CA THR A 197 -15.83 2.75 11.33
C THR A 197 -15.79 3.60 10.06
N SER A 198 -15.35 3.03 8.94
CA SER A 198 -15.29 3.76 7.66
C SER A 198 -16.67 4.05 7.08
N LEU A 199 -17.65 3.15 7.27
CA LEU A 199 -19.05 3.41 6.92
C LEU A 199 -19.63 4.56 7.77
N ASP A 200 -19.38 4.56 9.08
CA ASP A 200 -19.86 5.60 9.98
C ASP A 200 -19.27 6.98 9.63
N ASN A 201 -17.95 7.04 9.40
CA ASN A 201 -17.24 8.27 9.03
C ASN A 201 -17.73 8.86 7.71
N ARG A 202 -18.11 8.01 6.75
CA ARG A 202 -18.66 8.45 5.46
C ARG A 202 -19.98 9.20 5.61
N GLU A 203 -20.84 8.77 6.53
CA GLU A 203 -22.13 9.40 6.83
C GLU A 203 -21.98 10.67 7.71
N SER A 204 -20.80 10.89 8.30
CA SER A 204 -20.50 12.04 9.16
C SER A 204 -19.08 12.59 8.92
N PRO A 205 -18.82 13.26 7.78
CA PRO A 205 -17.48 13.66 7.35
C PRO A 205 -16.78 14.70 8.25
N LEU A 206 -17.43 15.17 9.33
CA LEU A 206 -16.89 16.12 10.30
C LEU A 206 -16.53 15.50 11.66
N LEU A 207 -16.66 14.19 11.83
CA LEU A 207 -16.22 13.50 13.06
C LEU A 207 -14.81 12.93 12.87
N THR A 208 -13.92 13.46 13.71
CA THR A 208 -12.51 13.13 13.95
C THR A 208 -12.03 11.83 13.29
N PRO A 209 -11.00 11.85 12.41
CA PRO A 209 -10.32 10.62 12.04
C PRO A 209 -9.92 9.92 13.33
N TRP A 210 -10.35 8.67 13.49
CA TRP A 210 -9.97 7.85 14.63
C TRP A 210 -8.45 7.67 14.56
N ILE A 211 -7.71 8.42 15.36
CA ILE A 211 -6.30 8.18 15.63
C ILE A 211 -6.34 7.15 16.75
N GLY A 212 -5.92 5.92 16.47
CA GLY A 212 -6.03 4.79 17.39
C GLY A 212 -5.51 5.06 18.80
N ALA A 213 -6.00 4.25 19.76
CA ALA A 213 -5.52 4.23 21.14
C ALA A 213 -4.28 3.35 21.28
#